data_AF-A0A258D4W4-F1
#
_entry.id   AF-A0A258D4W4-F1
#
_cell.length_a   1.000
_cell.length_b   1.000
_cell.length_c   1.000
_cell.angle_alpha   90.00
_cell.angle_beta   90.00
_cell.angle_gamma   90.00
#
_symmetry.space_group_name_H-M   'P 1'
#
loop_
_entity.id
_entity.type
_entity.pdbx_description
1 polymer ?
#
loop_
_entity_poly.entity_id
_entity_poly.type
_entity_poly.pdbx_seq_one_letter_code
_entity_poly.pdbx_strand_id
1 'polypeptide(L)'
;MLWRRRIEPFTRPLVYAWFRLARGLTLGVRAVVTDEAGKVLLIQHTYIKGWYLPGGGVERGETAETAVIRELAEEAGVRALSRPRLVSAHSNEVLHPGDHV
;
A
#
# COMPACT_ATOMS: atom_id res chain seq x y z
N MET A 1 -11.74 -12.60 17.43
CA MET A 1 -10.51 -12.22 16.69
C MET A 1 -9.39 -13.27 16.87
N LEU A 2 -9.54 -14.49 16.32
CA LEU A 2 -8.54 -15.57 16.50
C LEU A 2 -8.18 -16.33 15.20
N TRP A 3 -8.98 -16.20 14.14
CA TRP A 3 -8.76 -16.95 12.89
C TRP A 3 -7.70 -16.33 11.97
N ARG A 4 -7.65 -14.99 11.87
CA ARG A 4 -6.67 -14.27 11.04
C ARG A 4 -5.21 -14.62 11.40
N ARG A 5 -4.86 -14.65 12.70
CA ARG A 5 -3.49 -14.99 13.14
C ARG A 5 -3.04 -16.42 12.81
N ARG A 6 -3.97 -17.36 12.61
CA ARG A 6 -3.63 -18.79 12.45
C ARG A 6 -3.60 -19.25 10.99
N ILE A 7 -4.39 -18.62 10.12
CA ILE A 7 -4.59 -19.05 8.73
C ILE A 7 -3.89 -18.12 7.72
N GLU A 8 -3.84 -16.82 8.01
CA GLU A 8 -3.25 -15.80 7.11
C GLU A 8 -1.76 -16.02 6.76
N PRO A 9 -0.88 -16.56 7.64
CA PRO A 9 0.52 -16.85 7.27
C PRO A 9 0.66 -17.87 6.14
N PHE A 10 -0.31 -18.79 5.99
CA PHE A 10 -0.27 -19.87 5.00
C PHE A 10 -0.93 -19.47 3.69
N THR A 11 -1.89 -18.54 3.72
CA THR A 11 -2.55 -18.04 2.51
C THR A 11 -1.76 -16.93 1.83
N ARG A 12 -0.99 -16.13 2.58
CA ARG A 12 -0.21 -15.00 2.03
C ARG A 12 0.84 -15.39 0.98
N PRO A 13 1.68 -16.42 1.16
CA PRO A 13 2.63 -16.82 0.14
C PRO A 13 1.94 -17.21 -1.18
N LEU A 14 0.78 -17.87 -1.07
CA LEU A 14 -0.03 -18.28 -2.23
C LEU A 14 -0.74 -17.08 -2.88
N VAL A 15 -1.22 -16.13 -2.10
CA VAL A 15 -1.82 -14.88 -2.58
C VAL A 15 -0.75 -14.01 -3.27
N TYR A 16 0.45 -13.89 -2.70
CA TYR A 16 1.57 -13.20 -3.34
C TYR A 16 2.05 -13.92 -4.61
N ALA A 17 2.13 -15.26 -4.60
CA ALA A 17 2.45 -16.04 -5.79
C ALA A 17 1.38 -15.90 -6.88
N TRP A 18 0.09 -15.86 -6.49
CA TRP A 18 -1.01 -15.58 -7.42
C TRP A 18 -0.93 -14.16 -7.98
N PHE A 19 -0.69 -13.15 -7.14
CA PHE A 19 -0.50 -11.77 -7.61
C PHE A 19 0.71 -11.65 -8.55
N ARG A 20 1.80 -12.37 -8.27
CA ARG A 20 2.98 -12.49 -9.15
C ARG A 20 2.67 -13.11 -10.52
N LEU A 21 1.73 -14.05 -10.58
CA LEU A 21 1.33 -14.71 -11.83
C LEU A 21 0.23 -13.94 -12.58
N ALA A 22 -0.66 -13.24 -11.86
CA ALA A 22 -1.84 -12.59 -12.42
C ALA A 22 -1.63 -11.11 -12.81
N ARG A 23 -0.54 -10.47 -12.36
CA ARG A 23 -0.25 -9.04 -12.61
C ARG A 23 1.14 -8.89 -13.23
N GLY A 24 1.20 -8.62 -14.54
CA GLY A 24 2.46 -8.37 -15.27
C GLY A 24 3.11 -7.00 -15.00
N LEU A 25 2.44 -6.13 -14.24
CA LEU A 25 2.92 -4.85 -13.72
C LEU A 25 2.36 -4.72 -12.29
N THR A 26 3.21 -4.40 -11.32
CA THR A 26 2.79 -4.03 -9.96
C THR A 26 2.95 -2.53 -9.81
N LEU A 27 1.82 -1.82 -9.81
CA LEU A 27 1.76 -0.41 -9.44
C LEU A 27 1.30 -0.34 -7.98
N GLY A 28 2.08 0.30 -7.14
CA GLY A 28 1.76 0.63 -5.76
C GLY A 28 1.64 2.13 -5.57
N VAL A 29 1.12 2.52 -4.41
CA VAL A 29 1.03 3.91 -3.97
C VAL A 29 1.39 4.00 -2.50
N ARG A 30 1.94 5.15 -2.09
CA ARG A 30 2.17 5.49 -0.68
C ARG A 30 1.63 6.88 -0.39
N ALA A 31 0.98 7.05 0.75
CA ALA A 31 0.46 8.33 1.20
C ALA A 31 1.40 8.96 2.24
N VAL A 32 1.74 10.23 2.04
CA VAL A 32 2.38 11.07 3.06
C VAL A 32 1.33 12.04 3.59
N VAL A 33 0.96 11.88 4.86
CA VAL A 33 0.04 12.78 5.56
C VAL A 33 0.80 13.47 6.68
N THR A 34 0.70 14.78 6.73
CA THR A 34 1.36 15.61 7.76
C THR A 34 0.34 16.39 8.57
N ASP A 35 0.59 16.54 9.87
CA ASP A 35 -0.14 17.50 10.69
C ASP A 35 0.47 18.92 10.58
N GLU A 36 -0.15 19.89 11.26
CA GLU A 36 0.32 21.29 11.29
C GLU A 36 1.71 21.45 11.94
N ALA A 37 2.12 20.47 12.76
CA ALA A 37 3.45 20.43 13.38
C ALA A 37 4.50 19.74 12.49
N GLY A 38 4.12 19.31 11.27
CA GLY A 38 5.00 18.62 10.33
C GLY A 38 5.29 17.15 10.67
N LYS A 39 4.53 16.54 11.61
CA LYS A 39 4.67 15.11 11.92
C LYS A 39 4.05 14.28 10.81
N VAL A 40 4.71 13.19 10.44
CA VAL A 40 4.24 12.27 9.39
C VAL A 40 3.48 11.10 10.00
N LEU A 41 2.30 10.82 9.46
CA LEU A 41 1.55 9.61 9.78
C LEU A 41 2.27 8.37 9.25
N LEU A 42 2.52 7.43 10.16
CA LEU A 42 3.06 6.11 9.85
C LEU A 42 2.18 5.04 10.45
N ILE A 43 2.14 3.88 9.80
CA ILE A 43 1.44 2.70 10.28
C ILE A 43 2.45 1.59 10.63
N GLN A 44 2.07 0.75 11.57
CA GLN A 44 2.80 -0.46 11.91
C GLN A 44 1.96 -1.67 11.55
N HIS A 45 2.40 -2.39 10.52
CA HIS A 45 1.76 -3.63 10.13
C HIS A 45 2.06 -4.73 11.16
N THR A 46 1.12 -5.66 11.32
CA THR A 46 1.28 -6.80 12.23
C THR A 46 2.24 -7.87 11.71
N TYR A 47 2.57 -7.83 10.42
CA TYR A 47 3.28 -8.88 9.70
C TYR A 47 4.70 -8.50 9.26
N ILE A 48 5.07 -7.22 9.30
CA ILE A 48 6.42 -6.73 9.07
C ILE A 48 6.83 -5.81 10.22
N LYS A 49 8.08 -5.91 10.66
CA LYS A 49 8.62 -5.01 11.68
C LYS A 49 8.92 -3.65 11.07
N GLY A 50 8.63 -2.59 11.81
CA GLY A 50 8.96 -1.22 11.42
C GLY A 50 7.73 -0.34 11.26
N TRP A 51 7.99 0.91 10.87
CA TRP A 51 6.98 1.92 10.57
C TRP A 51 7.03 2.24 9.08
N TYR A 52 5.86 2.31 8.46
CA TYR A 52 5.72 2.48 7.02
C TYR A 52 4.72 3.58 6.70
N LEU A 53 4.88 4.20 5.53
CA LEU A 53 3.82 5.04 4.98
C LEU A 53 2.61 4.15 4.64
N PRO A 54 1.38 4.57 4.94
CA PRO A 54 0.18 3.85 4.51
C PRO A 54 0.12 3.77 3.00
N GLY A 55 -0.39 2.66 2.48
CA GLY A 55 -0.48 2.43 1.04
C GLY A 55 -0.38 0.97 0.64
N GLY A 56 -0.67 0.71 -0.63
CA GLY A 56 -0.85 -0.64 -1.13
C GLY A 56 -0.80 -0.68 -2.66
N GLY A 57 -1.31 -1.77 -3.22
CA GLY A 57 -1.38 -1.96 -4.65
C GLY A 57 -2.50 -1.15 -5.28
N VAL A 58 -2.26 -0.65 -6.49
CA VAL A 58 -3.30 -0.11 -7.37
C VAL A 58 -4.02 -1.29 -8.04
N GLU A 59 -5.33 -1.32 -7.90
CA GLU A 59 -6.16 -2.37 -8.48
C GLU A 59 -6.37 -2.16 -10.00
N ARG A 60 -6.72 -3.23 -10.72
CA ARG A 60 -6.96 -3.13 -12.18
C ARG A 60 -8.12 -2.19 -12.45
N GLY A 61 -7.89 -1.18 -13.29
CA GLY A 61 -8.89 -0.15 -13.62
C GLY A 61 -9.04 0.93 -12.55
N GLU A 62 -8.27 0.86 -11.47
CA GLU A 62 -8.20 1.90 -10.44
C GLU A 62 -7.11 2.92 -10.80
N THR A 63 -7.36 4.20 -10.51
CA THR A 63 -6.33 5.23 -10.63
C THR A 63 -5.45 5.23 -9.38
N ALA A 64 -4.18 5.62 -9.50
CA ALA A 64 -3.29 5.76 -8.34
C ALA A 64 -3.90 6.68 -7.25
N GLU A 65 -4.64 7.70 -7.66
CA GLU A 65 -5.35 8.60 -6.76
C GLU A 65 -6.48 7.92 -5.98
N THR A 66 -7.31 7.13 -6.67
CA THR A 66 -8.37 6.36 -6.02
C THR A 66 -7.77 5.33 -5.06
N ALA A 67 -6.72 4.64 -5.49
CA ALA A 67 -6.02 3.64 -4.68
C ALA A 67 -5.46 4.26 -3.39
N VAL A 68 -4.76 5.39 -3.48
CA VAL A 68 -4.14 6.00 -2.28
C VAL A 68 -5.18 6.52 -1.29
N ILE A 69 -6.32 7.02 -1.77
CA ILE A 69 -7.44 7.46 -0.92
C ILE A 69 -8.07 6.25 -0.21
N ARG A 70 -8.29 5.14 -0.93
CA ARG A 70 -8.84 3.90 -0.38
C ARG A 70 -7.92 3.32 0.69
N GLU A 71 -6.64 3.12 0.36
CA GLU A 71 -5.64 2.56 1.28
C GLU A 71 -5.49 3.43 2.54
N LEU A 72 -5.48 4.76 2.40
CA LEU A 72 -5.39 5.67 3.54
C LEU A 72 -6.62 5.55 4.48
N ALA A 73 -7.81 5.35 3.92
CA ALA A 73 -9.02 5.12 4.70
C ALA A 73 -9.03 3.74 5.37
N GLU A 74 -8.58 2.70 4.68
CA GLU A 74 -8.57 1.31 5.18
C GLU A 74 -7.50 1.07 6.26
N GLU A 75 -6.28 1.56 6.04
CA GLU A 75 -5.15 1.27 6.92
C GLU A 75 -5.02 2.24 8.09
N ALA A 76 -5.40 3.51 7.89
CA ALA A 76 -5.21 4.56 8.88
C ALA A 76 -6.52 5.24 9.33
N GLY A 77 -7.67 4.92 8.72
CA GLY A 77 -8.93 5.58 9.04
C GLY A 77 -8.99 7.06 8.66
N VAL A 78 -8.08 7.52 7.80
CA VAL A 78 -7.98 8.94 7.41
C VAL A 78 -8.73 9.16 6.10
N ARG A 79 -9.64 10.14 6.11
CA ARG A 79 -10.43 10.52 4.94
C ARG A 79 -9.80 11.73 4.24
N ALA A 80 -9.48 11.57 2.96
CA ALA A 80 -9.07 12.69 2.12
C ALA A 80 -10.27 13.65 1.87
N LEU A 81 -10.05 14.94 2.12
CA LEU A 81 -11.03 16.01 1.86
C LEU A 81 -10.79 16.72 0.52
N SER A 82 -9.61 16.52 -0.06
CA SER A 82 -9.20 17.10 -1.32
C SER A 82 -8.36 16.09 -2.10
N ARG A 83 -8.12 16.42 -3.36
CA ARG A 83 -7.30 15.61 -4.26
C ARG A 83 -5.86 15.50 -3.74
N PRO A 84 -5.31 14.29 -3.55
CA PRO A 84 -3.91 14.10 -3.20
C PRO A 84 -2.98 14.69 -4.26
N ARG A 85 -1.86 15.26 -3.80
CA ARG A 85 -0.79 15.76 -4.68
C ARG A 85 0.25 14.67 -4.90
N LEU A 86 0.60 14.40 -6.16
CA LEU A 86 1.74 13.55 -6.49
C LEU A 86 3.03 14.22 -6.02
N VAL A 87 3.83 13.52 -5.22
CA VAL A 87 5.11 14.02 -4.68
C VAL A 87 6.27 13.47 -5.48
N SER A 88 6.28 12.16 -5.72
CA SER A 88 7.33 11.44 -6.46
C SER A 88 6.75 10.16 -7.05
N ALA A 89 7.49 9.58 -8.00
CA ALA A 89 7.25 8.26 -8.56
C ALA A 89 8.58 7.52 -8.63
N HIS A 90 8.59 6.27 -8.21
CA HIS A 90 9.77 5.43 -8.10
C HIS A 90 9.56 4.16 -8.92
N SER A 91 10.58 3.77 -9.67
CA SER A 91 10.63 2.47 -10.34
C SER A 91 11.68 1.62 -9.64
N ASN A 92 11.32 0.40 -9.26
CA ASN A 92 12.22 -0.54 -8.61
C ASN A 92 12.56 -1.71 -9.52
N GLU A 93 13.10 -1.40 -10.69
CA GLU A 93 13.48 -2.39 -11.70
C GLU A 93 14.56 -3.36 -11.20
N VAL A 94 15.33 -2.96 -10.20
CA VAL A 94 16.41 -3.75 -9.60
C VAL A 94 15.88 -4.94 -8.81
N LEU A 95 14.79 -4.77 -8.06
CA LEU A 95 14.12 -5.88 -7.37
C LEU A 95 13.13 -6.59 -8.28
N HIS A 96 12.42 -5.87 -9.15
CA HIS A 96 11.50 -6.46 -10.10
C HIS A 96 11.23 -5.52 -11.31
N PRO A 97 11.50 -5.96 -12.55
CA PRO A 97 11.02 -5.25 -13.73
C PRO A 97 9.49 -5.11 -13.68
N GLY A 98 8.99 -3.87 -13.70
CA GLY A 98 7.55 -3.60 -13.64
C GLY A 98 6.99 -3.20 -12.26
N ASP A 99 7.81 -3.11 -11.21
CA ASP A 99 7.40 -2.64 -9.88
C ASP A 99 7.58 -1.13 -9.73
N HIS A 100 6.47 -0.42 -9.51
CA HIS A 100 6.43 1.04 -9.45
C HIS A 100 5.66 1.48 -8.20
N VAL A 101 6.16 2.49 -7.48
CA VAL A 101 5.53 3.06 -6.28
C VAL A 101 5.54 4.57 -6.34
#